data_AF-A0A497HZ83-F1
#
_entry.id   AF-A0A497HZ83-F1
#
_cell.length_a   1.000
_cell.length_b   1.000
_cell.length_c   1.000
_cell.angle_alpha   90.00
_cell.angle_beta   90.00
_cell.angle_gamma   90.00
#
_symmetry.space_group_name_H-M   'P 1'
#
loop_
_entity.id
_entity.type
_entity.pdbx_description
1 polymer ?
#
loop_
_entity_poly.entity_id
_entity_poly.type
_entity_poly.pdbx_seq_one_letter_code
_entity_poly.pdbx_strand_id
1 'polypeptide(L)'
;MMNNKKYIFYNYPKEIPLQYYNREIEKYIEKASKVEGTLAIYSTGSMECPGISDIDLIIVTNNKIKDAKRLSVTNGGFDKNLFIHEVLIMDKTSFENLQYILYASNLKCLWKNVECEELNVASVPERERSIAIILDFVESKLWELHLLSRTNKVNVRHWLVGINSFCHSLDLANCVIKGISNKYRNILNSLLEIRKIWLEESMIDIDLFQSILWRNKSLYLELLNDISAVPELCISYPLVKEQINVDKKIIKFTKDKNYNVNFKELSLPIIGKRTYSIVSIPYYYIPHLAGYLTKGEVGKCFSPLKNINSILPIDKYREFQKKRITAIEDHIRFLKTNHIYFSTRGYVCFSPPIYKKVILLADYILLKYITLSRKVYGEQNEQIC
;
A
#
# COMPACT_ATOMS: atom_id res chain seq x y z
N MET A 1 8.97 -20.93 -15.40
CA MET A 1 10.08 -20.72 -16.35
C MET A 1 10.63 -19.32 -16.14
N MET A 2 11.90 -19.20 -15.71
CA MET A 2 12.59 -17.92 -15.76
C MET A 2 12.72 -17.54 -17.23
N ASN A 3 12.21 -16.35 -17.57
CA ASN A 3 12.37 -15.80 -18.90
C ASN A 3 13.88 -15.58 -19.11
N ASN A 4 14.46 -15.94 -20.27
CA ASN A 4 15.86 -15.64 -20.63
C ASN A 4 16.12 -14.13 -20.84
N LYS A 5 15.34 -13.30 -20.14
CA LYS A 5 15.36 -11.85 -20.24
C LYS A 5 16.57 -11.34 -19.47
N LYS A 6 17.44 -10.61 -20.16
CA LYS A 6 18.54 -9.89 -19.52
C LYS A 6 17.98 -8.70 -18.74
N TYR A 7 18.17 -8.71 -17.42
CA TYR A 7 17.77 -7.62 -16.53
C TYR A 7 18.91 -6.60 -16.36
N ILE A 8 18.53 -5.34 -16.17
CA ILE A 8 19.39 -4.21 -15.83
C ILE A 8 19.09 -3.87 -14.37
N PHE A 9 20.05 -4.14 -13.50
CA PHE A 9 19.96 -3.84 -12.07
C PHE A 9 20.48 -2.43 -11.83
N TYR A 10 19.76 -1.66 -11.01
CA TYR A 10 20.12 -0.28 -10.68
C TYR A 10 19.67 0.07 -9.26
N ASN A 11 20.15 1.21 -8.77
CA ASN A 11 19.86 1.70 -7.41
C ASN A 11 20.18 0.64 -6.35
N TYR A 12 21.44 0.17 -6.39
CA TYR A 12 21.99 -0.70 -5.37
C TYR A 12 21.94 0.00 -3.99
N PRO A 13 21.78 -0.76 -2.90
CA PRO A 13 21.96 -0.20 -1.57
C PRO A 13 23.37 0.40 -1.45
N LYS A 14 23.50 1.40 -0.58
CA LYS A 14 24.76 2.12 -0.32
C LYS A 14 25.04 2.05 1.16
N GLU A 15 26.29 1.90 1.53
CA GLU A 15 26.65 1.93 2.94
C GLU A 15 26.34 3.33 3.49
N ILE A 16 25.42 3.39 4.44
CA ILE A 16 24.96 4.62 5.07
C ILE A 16 25.00 4.38 6.57
N PRO A 17 25.88 5.06 7.32
CA PRO A 17 25.91 4.92 8.77
C PRO A 17 24.58 5.33 9.43
N LEU A 18 24.15 4.60 10.46
CA LEU A 18 22.88 4.84 11.17
C LEU A 18 22.75 6.29 11.69
N GLN A 19 23.86 6.94 12.04
CA GLN A 19 23.86 8.35 12.44
C GLN A 19 23.28 9.30 11.38
N TYR A 20 23.38 8.98 10.08
CA TYR A 20 22.77 9.79 9.02
C TYR A 20 21.25 9.68 9.03
N TYR A 21 20.71 8.49 9.33
CA TYR A 21 19.27 8.31 9.53
C TYR A 21 18.77 9.19 10.67
N ASN A 22 19.44 9.14 11.83
CA ASN A 22 19.06 9.94 12.99
C ASN A 22 19.10 11.45 12.70
N ARG A 23 20.17 11.94 12.05
CA ARG A 23 20.29 13.35 11.66
C ARG A 23 19.19 13.79 10.70
N GLU A 24 18.84 12.96 9.72
CA GLU A 24 17.79 13.31 8.76
C GLU A 24 16.39 13.28 9.42
N ILE A 25 16.16 12.38 10.39
CA ILE A 25 14.96 12.38 11.23
C ILE A 25 14.87 13.65 12.07
N GLU A 26 15.95 14.05 12.74
CA GLU A 26 16.00 15.28 13.56
C GLU A 26 15.71 16.53 12.71
N LYS A 27 16.36 16.64 11.55
CA LYS A 27 16.10 17.69 10.56
C LYS A 27 14.63 17.70 10.12
N TYR A 28 14.04 16.52 9.90
CA TYR A 28 12.64 16.41 9.55
C TYR A 28 11.73 16.90 10.68
N ILE A 29 11.98 16.46 11.92
CA ILE A 29 11.24 16.87 13.12
C ILE A 29 11.30 18.39 13.30
N GLU A 30 12.49 18.99 13.18
CA GLU A 30 12.69 20.43 13.35
C GLU A 30 11.84 21.23 12.34
N LYS A 31 11.72 20.73 11.11
CA LYS A 31 10.90 21.36 10.07
C LYS A 31 9.41 21.13 10.29
N ALA A 32 9.01 19.89 10.53
CA ALA A 32 7.61 19.48 10.61
C ALA A 32 6.92 20.00 11.88
N SER A 33 7.62 20.03 13.02
CA SER A 33 7.11 20.59 14.27
C SER A 33 6.71 22.07 14.17
N LYS A 34 7.32 22.82 13.25
CA LYS A 34 7.01 24.24 12.98
C LYS A 34 5.82 24.44 12.03
N VAL A 35 5.24 23.37 11.47
CA VAL A 35 4.06 23.46 10.60
C VAL A 35 2.81 23.58 11.47
N GLU A 36 2.08 24.69 11.32
CA GLU A 36 0.86 24.97 12.08
C GLU A 36 -0.16 23.85 11.87
N GLY A 37 -0.58 23.26 12.99
CA GLY A 37 -1.49 22.12 13.04
C GLY A 37 -0.81 20.77 13.26
N THR A 38 0.52 20.69 13.26
CA THR A 38 1.23 19.46 13.64
C THR A 38 1.10 19.20 15.14
N LEU A 39 0.64 18.00 15.49
CA LEU A 39 0.39 17.58 16.87
C LEU A 39 1.47 16.63 17.38
N ALA A 40 1.87 15.66 16.57
CA ALA A 40 2.87 14.66 16.95
C ALA A 40 3.55 14.05 15.72
N ILE A 41 4.75 13.51 15.94
CA ILE A 41 5.55 12.81 14.95
C ILE A 41 5.97 11.47 15.55
N TYR A 42 5.65 10.39 14.85
CA TYR A 42 5.99 9.02 15.23
C TYR A 42 6.90 8.39 14.18
N SER A 43 7.84 7.56 14.60
CA SER A 43 8.44 6.55 13.72
C SER A 43 7.69 5.22 13.85
N THR A 44 7.71 4.44 12.78
CA THR A 44 7.24 3.05 12.75
C THR A 44 8.30 2.15 12.09
N GLY A 45 8.25 0.84 12.33
CA GLY A 45 9.16 -0.11 11.68
C GLY A 45 10.56 -0.16 12.32
N SER A 46 11.57 -0.49 11.51
CA SER A 46 12.95 -0.75 11.95
C SER A 46 14.01 -0.27 10.95
N MET A 47 15.07 0.35 11.47
CA MET A 47 16.25 0.79 10.72
C MET A 47 17.46 -0.14 10.88
N GLU A 48 17.23 -1.40 11.24
CA GLU A 48 18.28 -2.40 11.54
C GLU A 48 19.22 -2.74 10.38
N CYS A 49 18.89 -2.35 9.14
CA CYS A 49 19.75 -2.60 7.99
C CYS A 49 20.04 -1.30 7.21
N PRO A 50 20.92 -0.43 7.73
CA PRO A 50 21.25 0.84 7.10
C PRO A 50 21.71 0.65 5.64
N GLY A 51 21.34 1.59 4.77
CA GLY A 51 21.58 1.50 3.33
C GLY A 51 20.51 0.75 2.54
N ILE A 52 19.78 -0.17 3.20
CA ILE A 52 18.57 -0.80 2.68
C ILE A 52 17.32 -0.17 3.28
N SER A 53 17.28 -0.04 4.62
CA SER A 53 16.13 0.44 5.38
C SER A 53 15.63 1.82 4.94
N ASP A 54 14.34 2.02 5.18
CA ASP A 54 13.62 3.28 4.99
C ASP A 54 13.45 4.02 6.33
N ILE A 55 13.21 5.33 6.26
CA ILE A 55 12.68 6.13 7.37
C ILE A 55 11.16 6.22 7.20
N ASP A 56 10.42 5.47 8.01
CA ASP A 56 8.97 5.52 8.03
C ASP A 56 8.46 6.44 9.15
N LEU A 57 7.84 7.57 8.78
CA LEU A 57 7.25 8.52 9.74
C LEU A 57 5.74 8.66 9.55
N ILE A 58 5.05 8.82 10.69
CA ILE A 58 3.63 9.18 10.77
C ILE A 58 3.52 10.53 11.46
N ILE A 59 2.90 11.50 10.78
CA ILE A 59 2.65 12.84 11.27
C ILE A 59 1.19 12.95 11.64
N VAL A 60 0.91 13.22 12.90
CA VAL A 60 -0.44 13.47 13.39
C VAL A 60 -0.68 14.96 13.44
N THR A 61 -1.78 15.40 12.87
CA THR A 61 -2.15 16.81 12.80
C THR A 61 -3.56 17.03 13.33
N ASN A 62 -3.92 18.29 13.55
CA ASN A 62 -5.31 18.68 13.67
C ASN A 62 -6.01 18.57 12.29
N ASN A 63 -7.32 18.81 12.24
CA ASN A 63 -8.11 18.66 11.02
C ASN A 63 -7.80 19.69 9.92
N LYS A 64 -7.05 20.76 10.23
CA LYS A 64 -6.76 21.89 9.33
C LYS A 64 -5.27 22.23 9.37
N ILE A 65 -4.53 21.77 8.37
CA ILE A 65 -3.10 22.03 8.25
C ILE A 65 -2.88 23.21 7.32
N LYS A 66 -2.13 24.21 7.78
CA LYS A 66 -1.62 25.25 6.88
C LYS A 66 -0.32 24.79 6.25
N ASP A 67 -0.22 24.95 4.92
CA ASP A 67 0.99 24.61 4.15
C ASP A 67 1.47 23.16 4.32
N ALA A 68 0.55 22.21 4.20
CA ALA A 68 0.84 20.77 4.32
C ALA A 68 1.96 20.28 3.38
N LYS A 69 2.23 20.99 2.28
CA LYS A 69 3.34 20.66 1.35
C LYS A 69 4.71 20.67 2.02
N ARG A 70 4.88 21.45 3.10
CA ARG A 70 6.14 21.48 3.89
C ARG A 70 6.44 20.17 4.61
N LEU A 71 5.42 19.34 4.85
CA LEU A 71 5.53 18.01 5.44
C LEU A 71 5.96 16.95 4.40
N SER A 72 5.94 17.26 3.10
CA SER A 72 6.41 16.30 2.10
C SER A 72 7.93 16.15 2.15
N VAL A 73 8.38 14.89 2.09
CA VAL A 73 9.79 14.53 1.98
C VAL A 73 10.35 15.04 0.65
N THR A 74 9.67 14.69 -0.46
CA THR A 74 10.12 15.02 -1.81
C THR A 74 10.19 16.52 -2.04
N ASN A 75 9.16 17.26 -1.63
CA ASN A 75 9.16 18.72 -1.77
C ASN A 75 10.06 19.40 -0.73
N GLY A 76 10.42 18.66 0.32
CA GLY A 76 11.13 19.21 1.46
C GLY A 76 12.64 19.20 1.36
N GLY A 77 13.21 18.60 0.31
CA GLY A 77 14.66 18.51 0.12
C GLY A 77 15.33 17.51 1.07
N PHE A 78 14.59 16.49 1.52
CA PHE A 78 15.14 15.42 2.34
C PHE A 78 15.85 14.37 1.48
N ASP A 79 16.81 13.66 2.07
CA ASP A 79 17.59 12.66 1.35
C ASP A 79 16.71 11.48 0.90
N LYS A 80 16.52 11.37 -0.42
CA LYS A 80 15.77 10.29 -1.07
C LYS A 80 16.45 8.92 -0.96
N ASN A 81 17.70 8.89 -0.51
CA ASN A 81 18.39 7.67 -0.13
C ASN A 81 18.09 7.26 1.32
N LEU A 82 17.36 8.04 2.10
CA LEU A 82 16.96 7.67 3.46
C LEU A 82 15.44 7.49 3.54
N PHE A 83 14.70 8.36 2.87
CA PHE A 83 13.25 8.25 2.67
C PHE A 83 12.94 7.66 1.28
N ILE A 84 12.58 6.38 1.26
CA ILE A 84 12.15 5.64 0.07
C ILE A 84 10.68 5.97 -0.25
N HIS A 85 9.86 6.15 0.78
CA HIS A 85 8.46 6.55 0.66
C HIS A 85 8.22 7.98 1.21
N GLU A 86 7.05 8.55 0.92
CA GLU A 86 6.61 9.76 1.61
C GLU A 86 6.19 9.45 3.04
N VAL A 87 6.16 10.46 3.89
CA VAL A 87 5.55 10.34 5.22
C VAL A 87 4.05 10.10 5.14
N LEU A 88 3.50 9.43 6.14
CA LEU A 88 2.07 9.35 6.35
C LEU A 88 1.58 10.54 7.18
N ILE A 89 0.54 11.24 6.73
CA ILE A 89 -0.07 12.36 7.45
C ILE A 89 -1.50 12.00 7.81
N MET A 90 -1.84 12.06 9.09
CA MET A 90 -3.13 11.66 9.62
C MET A 90 -3.70 12.77 10.52
N ASP A 91 -5.02 12.93 10.55
CA ASP A 91 -5.66 13.61 11.67
C ASP A 91 -5.73 12.70 12.91
N LYS A 92 -6.13 13.27 14.06
CA LYS A 92 -6.30 12.53 15.32
C LYS A 92 -7.20 11.30 15.13
N THR A 93 -8.35 11.45 14.49
CA THR A 93 -9.31 10.35 14.27
C THR A 93 -8.74 9.25 13.39
N SER A 94 -8.02 9.57 12.32
CA SER A 94 -7.37 8.58 11.47
C SER A 94 -6.23 7.88 12.21
N PHE A 95 -5.47 8.59 13.03
CA PHE A 95 -4.41 7.99 13.86
C PHE A 95 -4.97 7.06 14.93
N GLU A 96 -6.08 7.43 15.58
CA GLU A 96 -6.81 6.52 16.49
C GLU A 96 -7.24 5.24 15.76
N ASN A 97 -7.62 5.35 14.48
CA ASN A 97 -7.98 4.20 13.66
C ASN A 97 -6.83 3.62 12.83
N LEU A 98 -5.58 3.93 13.18
CA LEU A 98 -4.39 3.57 12.40
C LEU A 98 -4.35 2.09 12.02
N GLN A 99 -4.66 1.19 12.97
CA GLN A 99 -4.60 -0.26 12.76
C GLN A 99 -5.69 -0.81 11.83
N TYR A 100 -6.75 -0.04 11.58
CA TYR A 100 -7.70 -0.34 10.52
C TYR A 100 -7.15 0.09 9.15
N ILE A 101 -6.37 1.17 9.10
CA ILE A 101 -5.92 1.79 7.86
C ILE A 101 -4.66 1.11 7.32
N LEU A 102 -3.64 0.93 8.17
CA LEU A 102 -2.36 0.31 7.81
C LEU A 102 -1.74 -0.48 8.95
N TYR A 103 -0.83 -1.37 8.60
CA TYR A 103 -0.01 -2.05 9.59
C TYR A 103 1.13 -1.17 10.06
N ALA A 104 1.03 -0.66 11.28
CA ALA A 104 2.12 0.04 11.95
C ALA A 104 2.51 -0.73 13.22
N SER A 105 3.78 -1.08 13.32
CA SER A 105 4.38 -1.75 14.46
C SER A 105 5.53 -0.90 15.03
N ASN A 106 5.84 -1.10 16.31
CA ASN A 106 6.91 -0.37 17.00
C ASN A 106 6.77 1.16 16.91
N LEU A 107 5.54 1.66 17.07
CA LEU A 107 5.28 3.10 17.08
C LEU A 107 6.05 3.76 18.22
N LYS A 108 6.94 4.68 17.87
CA LYS A 108 7.72 5.46 18.82
C LYS A 108 7.44 6.94 18.57
N CYS A 109 6.94 7.63 19.60
CA CYS A 109 6.77 9.07 19.56
C CYS A 109 8.16 9.72 19.56
N LEU A 110 8.45 10.52 18.53
CA LEU A 110 9.71 11.24 18.40
C LEU A 110 9.56 12.70 18.83
N TRP A 111 8.38 13.27 18.60
CA TRP A 111 8.06 14.63 18.99
C TRP A 111 6.55 14.76 19.21
N LYS A 112 6.18 15.62 20.17
CA LYS A 112 4.79 15.93 20.49
C LYS A 112 4.67 17.39 20.88
N ASN A 113 3.65 18.07 20.38
CA ASN A 113 3.28 19.40 20.83
C ASN A 113 2.88 19.33 22.31
N VAL A 114 3.31 20.30 23.12
CA VAL A 114 3.05 20.36 24.57
C VAL A 114 1.54 20.37 24.86
N GLU A 115 0.75 21.00 23.99
CA GLU A 115 -0.71 21.08 24.12
C GLU A 115 -1.44 19.85 23.58
N CYS A 116 -0.73 18.90 22.98
CA CYS A 116 -1.36 17.70 22.43
C CYS A 116 -1.67 16.70 23.56
N GLU A 117 -2.95 16.36 23.68
CA GLU A 117 -3.44 15.27 24.52
C GLU A 117 -2.79 13.92 24.14
N GLU A 118 -2.89 12.92 25.01
CA GLU A 118 -2.44 11.57 24.67
C GLU A 118 -3.18 11.02 23.45
N LEU A 119 -2.41 10.52 22.48
CA LEU A 119 -2.92 9.93 21.26
C LEU A 119 -2.83 8.42 21.41
N ASN A 120 -3.98 7.76 21.33
CA ASN A 120 -4.08 6.31 21.51
C ASN A 120 -4.53 5.67 20.20
N VAL A 121 -3.86 4.59 19.83
CA VAL A 121 -4.28 3.78 18.69
C VAL A 121 -5.30 2.74 19.17
N ALA A 122 -6.45 2.68 18.51
CA ALA A 122 -7.50 1.75 18.84
C ALA A 122 -7.01 0.31 18.72
N SER A 123 -7.35 -0.50 19.72
CA SER A 123 -7.20 -1.95 19.62
C SER A 123 -8.15 -2.50 18.57
N VAL A 124 -7.67 -3.43 17.75
CA VAL A 124 -8.46 -4.08 16.69
C VAL A 124 -8.29 -5.60 16.77
N PRO A 125 -9.29 -6.38 16.32
CA PRO A 125 -9.17 -7.83 16.23
C PRO A 125 -7.96 -8.24 15.37
N GLU A 126 -6.96 -8.84 16.02
CA GLU A 126 -5.66 -9.11 15.39
C GLU A 126 -5.78 -10.05 14.18
N ARG A 127 -6.63 -11.07 14.28
CA ARG A 127 -6.83 -12.08 13.26
C ARG A 127 -7.41 -11.46 11.98
N GLU A 128 -8.51 -10.73 12.10
CA GLU A 128 -9.18 -10.06 10.99
C GLU A 128 -8.29 -8.99 10.35
N ARG A 129 -7.58 -8.21 11.19
CA ARG A 129 -6.57 -7.25 10.74
C ARG A 129 -5.49 -7.94 9.91
N SER A 130 -4.96 -9.05 10.40
CA SER A 130 -3.89 -9.81 9.72
C SER A 130 -4.36 -10.34 8.37
N ILE A 131 -5.56 -10.93 8.29
CA ILE A 131 -6.14 -11.38 7.01
C ILE A 131 -6.21 -10.21 6.02
N ALA A 132 -6.79 -9.06 6.41
CA ALA A 132 -6.96 -7.92 5.53
C ALA A 132 -5.63 -7.36 5.03
N ILE A 133 -4.64 -7.18 5.91
CA ILE A 133 -3.31 -6.66 5.54
C ILE A 133 -2.58 -7.62 4.60
N ILE A 134 -2.58 -8.92 4.90
CA ILE A 134 -1.88 -9.91 4.07
C ILE A 134 -2.46 -9.92 2.67
N LEU A 135 -3.79 -9.92 2.54
CA LEU A 135 -4.47 -9.90 1.24
C LEU A 135 -4.08 -8.65 0.42
N ASP A 136 -4.17 -7.46 1.00
CA ASP A 136 -3.82 -6.19 0.33
C ASP A 136 -2.34 -6.16 -0.08
N PHE A 137 -1.46 -6.60 0.81
CA PHE A 137 -0.02 -6.59 0.59
C PHE A 137 0.39 -7.58 -0.50
N VAL A 138 -0.09 -8.82 -0.41
CA VAL A 138 0.23 -9.89 -1.37
C VAL A 138 -0.30 -9.54 -2.76
N GLU A 139 -1.52 -9.02 -2.88
CA GLU A 139 -2.07 -8.55 -4.16
C GLU A 139 -1.17 -7.47 -4.79
N SER A 140 -0.78 -6.47 -3.99
CA SER A 140 0.08 -5.39 -4.46
C SER A 140 1.45 -5.88 -4.92
N LYS A 141 2.08 -6.79 -4.19
CA LYS A 141 3.39 -7.34 -4.57
C LYS A 141 3.33 -8.21 -5.81
N LEU A 142 2.27 -9.00 -5.98
CA LEU A 142 2.05 -9.76 -7.22
C LEU A 142 1.89 -8.84 -8.43
N TRP A 143 1.23 -7.70 -8.27
CA TRP A 143 1.14 -6.68 -9.32
C TRP A 143 2.48 -6.01 -9.61
N GLU A 144 3.24 -5.62 -8.59
CA GLU A 144 4.60 -5.07 -8.77
C GLU A 144 5.50 -6.05 -9.51
N LEU A 145 5.46 -7.34 -9.16
CA LEU A 145 6.21 -8.40 -9.85
C LEU A 145 5.72 -8.61 -11.28
N HIS A 146 4.41 -8.50 -11.53
CA HIS A 146 3.88 -8.53 -12.89
C HIS A 146 4.41 -7.35 -13.73
N LEU A 147 4.35 -6.13 -13.21
CA LEU A 147 4.91 -4.96 -13.88
C LEU A 147 6.41 -5.12 -14.11
N LEU A 148 7.14 -5.62 -13.11
CA LEU A 148 8.56 -5.91 -13.23
C LEU A 148 8.83 -6.86 -14.39
N SER A 149 8.04 -7.93 -14.54
CA SER A 149 8.21 -8.91 -15.62
C SER A 149 8.04 -8.30 -17.02
N ARG A 150 7.26 -7.21 -17.15
CA ARG A 150 7.10 -6.46 -18.41
C ARG A 150 8.29 -5.54 -18.67
N THR A 151 8.94 -5.02 -17.63
CA THR A 151 10.18 -4.24 -17.74
C THR A 151 11.44 -5.12 -17.73
N ASN A 152 12.59 -4.56 -18.09
CA ASN A 152 13.89 -5.21 -17.89
C ASN A 152 14.72 -4.49 -16.81
N LYS A 153 14.15 -3.54 -16.07
CA LYS A 153 14.88 -2.74 -15.08
C LYS A 153 14.46 -3.13 -13.67
N VAL A 154 15.42 -3.49 -12.82
CA VAL A 154 15.19 -3.91 -11.44
C VAL A 154 15.84 -2.92 -10.49
N ASN A 155 15.03 -2.23 -9.67
CA ASN A 155 15.53 -1.38 -8.59
C ASN A 155 15.91 -2.28 -7.41
N VAL A 156 17.20 -2.54 -7.21
CA VAL A 156 17.70 -3.52 -6.23
C VAL A 156 17.23 -3.15 -4.83
N ARG A 157 17.47 -1.91 -4.40
CA ARG A 157 17.10 -1.45 -3.06
C ARG A 157 15.58 -1.53 -2.80
N HIS A 158 14.75 -1.08 -3.74
CA HIS A 158 13.28 -1.16 -3.60
C HIS A 158 12.81 -2.59 -3.32
N TRP A 159 13.36 -3.55 -4.05
CA TRP A 159 12.99 -4.95 -3.89
C TRP A 159 13.59 -5.57 -2.63
N LEU A 160 14.79 -5.19 -2.19
CA LEU A 160 15.34 -5.65 -0.90
C LEU A 160 14.46 -5.20 0.28
N VAL A 161 13.91 -3.98 0.22
CA VAL A 161 12.92 -3.50 1.21
C VAL A 161 11.62 -4.29 1.11
N GLY A 162 11.08 -4.44 -0.09
CA GLY A 162 9.82 -5.19 -0.30
C GLY A 162 9.90 -6.67 0.08
N ILE A 163 11.08 -7.29 -0.09
CA ILE A 163 11.37 -8.66 0.34
C ILE A 163 11.32 -8.75 1.87
N ASN A 164 11.89 -7.78 2.60
CA ASN A 164 11.81 -7.76 4.05
C ASN A 164 10.36 -7.65 4.55
N SER A 165 9.52 -6.89 3.84
CA SER A 165 8.08 -6.80 4.14
C SER A 165 7.35 -8.14 4.01
N PHE A 166 7.87 -9.12 3.24
CA PHE A 166 7.32 -10.47 3.22
C PHE A 166 7.51 -11.19 4.56
N CYS A 167 8.61 -10.95 5.28
CA CYS A 167 8.83 -11.52 6.61
C CYS A 167 7.72 -11.09 7.57
N HIS A 168 7.40 -9.80 7.60
CA HIS A 168 6.27 -9.27 8.39
C HIS A 168 4.92 -9.86 7.98
N SER A 169 4.73 -10.18 6.70
CA SER A 169 3.50 -10.83 6.23
C SER A 169 3.37 -12.26 6.75
N LEU A 170 4.49 -12.97 6.90
CA LEU A 170 4.51 -14.31 7.48
C LEU A 170 4.29 -14.28 9.00
N ASP A 171 4.79 -13.25 9.69
CA ASP A 171 4.49 -13.02 11.11
C ASP A 171 2.99 -12.81 11.31
N LEU A 172 2.38 -11.91 10.53
CA LEU A 172 0.92 -11.71 10.52
C LEU A 172 0.18 -13.00 10.19
N ALA A 173 0.71 -13.80 9.26
CA ALA A 173 0.06 -15.04 8.86
C ALA A 173 0.06 -16.09 9.98
N ASN A 174 1.04 -16.08 10.91
CA ASN A 174 1.00 -16.96 12.09
C ASN A 174 -0.20 -16.66 13.00
N CYS A 175 -0.69 -15.42 13.04
CA CYS A 175 -1.91 -15.06 13.78
C CYS A 175 -3.17 -15.66 13.16
N VAL A 176 -3.10 -16.10 11.91
CA VAL A 176 -4.22 -16.63 11.14
C VAL A 176 -4.11 -18.16 10.97
N ILE A 177 -2.91 -18.65 10.64
CA ILE A 177 -2.62 -20.04 10.26
C ILE A 177 -1.44 -20.53 11.12
N LYS A 178 -1.70 -21.50 11.99
CA LYS A 178 -0.66 -22.05 12.86
C LYS A 178 0.44 -22.73 12.04
N GLY A 179 1.70 -22.43 12.39
CA GLY A 179 2.88 -23.10 11.82
C GLY A 179 3.29 -22.61 10.42
N ILE A 180 2.68 -21.55 9.89
CA ILE A 180 2.98 -21.07 8.54
C ILE A 180 4.43 -20.60 8.41
N SER A 181 5.00 -19.96 9.41
CA SER A 181 6.43 -19.58 9.38
C SER A 181 7.39 -20.77 9.28
N ASN A 182 7.01 -21.95 9.79
CA ASN A 182 7.86 -23.14 9.65
C ASN A 182 7.89 -23.64 8.21
N LYS A 183 6.76 -23.56 7.49
CA LYS A 183 6.66 -23.88 6.07
C LYS A 183 7.59 -23.01 5.22
N TYR A 184 7.73 -21.73 5.58
CA TYR A 184 8.53 -20.75 4.85
C TYR A 184 9.92 -20.46 5.44
N ARG A 185 10.35 -21.22 6.46
CA ARG A 185 11.60 -20.92 7.21
C ARG A 185 12.85 -20.91 6.34
N ASN A 186 13.02 -21.90 5.46
CA ASN A 186 14.23 -22.01 4.64
C ASN A 186 14.41 -20.80 3.73
N ILE A 187 13.30 -20.29 3.17
CA ILE A 187 13.38 -19.12 2.30
C ILE A 187 13.54 -17.83 3.11
N LEU A 188 12.85 -17.71 4.25
CA LEU A 188 13.08 -16.61 5.20
C LEU A 188 14.57 -16.48 5.55
N ASN A 189 15.24 -17.60 5.82
CA ASN A 189 16.67 -17.62 6.07
C ASN A 189 17.47 -17.08 4.89
N SER A 190 17.17 -17.50 3.66
CA SER A 190 17.81 -16.94 2.45
C SER A 190 17.53 -15.44 2.26
N LEU A 191 16.34 -14.95 2.64
CA LEU A 191 16.02 -13.52 2.58
C LEU A 191 16.88 -12.72 3.57
N LEU A 192 16.99 -13.23 4.80
CA LEU A 192 17.79 -12.62 5.87
C LEU A 192 19.29 -12.69 5.54
N GLU A 193 19.74 -13.76 4.89
CA GLU A 193 21.12 -13.96 4.47
C GLU A 193 21.59 -12.86 3.51
N ILE A 194 20.80 -12.45 2.51
CA ILE A 194 21.18 -11.32 1.62
C ILE A 194 21.42 -10.05 2.44
N ARG A 195 20.55 -9.76 3.42
CA ARG A 195 20.69 -8.56 4.27
C ARG A 195 21.90 -8.66 5.19
N LYS A 196 22.20 -9.87 5.68
CA LYS A 196 23.38 -10.14 6.50
C LYS A 196 24.66 -9.94 5.69
N ILE A 197 24.76 -10.54 4.50
CA ILE A 197 25.89 -10.35 3.58
C ILE A 197 26.06 -8.87 3.24
N TRP A 198 24.96 -8.14 2.97
CA TRP A 198 25.02 -6.70 2.77
C TRP A 198 25.62 -5.95 3.98
N LEU A 199 25.21 -6.30 5.20
CA LEU A 199 25.70 -5.64 6.41
C LEU A 199 27.17 -5.94 6.70
N GLU A 200 27.63 -7.14 6.38
CA GLU A 200 28.99 -7.60 6.69
C GLU A 200 29.99 -7.22 5.58
N GLU A 201 29.56 -7.26 4.32
CA GLU A 201 30.45 -7.15 3.16
C GLU A 201 30.13 -5.96 2.25
N SER A 202 29.02 -5.24 2.48
CA SER A 202 28.54 -4.17 1.58
C SER A 202 28.42 -4.61 0.12
N MET A 203 28.11 -5.89 -0.10
CA MET A 203 27.94 -6.50 -1.42
C MET A 203 26.55 -7.12 -1.56
N ILE A 204 26.06 -7.16 -2.80
CA ILE A 204 24.82 -7.86 -3.17
C ILE A 204 25.16 -8.87 -4.27
N ASP A 205 25.03 -10.15 -3.95
CA ASP A 205 25.03 -11.22 -4.96
C ASP A 205 23.77 -11.09 -5.82
N ILE A 206 23.95 -10.69 -7.08
CA ILE A 206 22.85 -10.43 -8.02
C ILE A 206 22.16 -11.72 -8.47
N ASP A 207 22.89 -12.83 -8.58
CA ASP A 207 22.31 -14.10 -9.00
C ASP A 207 21.43 -14.67 -7.88
N LEU A 208 21.92 -14.61 -6.64
CA LEU A 208 21.12 -14.96 -5.45
C LEU A 208 19.91 -14.03 -5.31
N PHE A 209 20.10 -12.71 -5.40
CA PHE A 209 19.01 -11.73 -5.34
C PHE A 209 17.95 -11.98 -6.42
N GLN A 210 18.35 -12.22 -7.66
CA GLN A 210 17.44 -12.50 -8.76
C GLN A 210 16.67 -13.81 -8.53
N SER A 211 17.35 -14.87 -8.08
CA SER A 211 16.73 -16.15 -7.73
C SER A 211 15.64 -15.96 -6.67
N ILE A 212 15.96 -15.24 -5.60
CA ILE A 212 15.04 -14.93 -4.50
C ILE A 212 13.87 -14.07 -4.98
N LEU A 213 14.12 -13.04 -5.76
CA LEU A 213 13.08 -12.14 -6.28
C LEU A 213 12.01 -12.91 -7.07
N TRP A 214 12.42 -13.85 -7.94
CA TRP A 214 11.47 -14.62 -8.73
C TRP A 214 10.80 -15.72 -7.94
N ARG A 215 11.50 -16.34 -6.97
CA ARG A 215 10.91 -17.30 -6.05
C ARG A 215 9.86 -16.65 -5.15
N ASN A 216 10.05 -15.39 -4.72
CA ASN A 216 9.05 -14.65 -3.96
C ASN A 216 7.68 -14.59 -4.65
N LYS A 217 7.63 -14.57 -5.98
CA LYS A 217 6.35 -14.64 -6.71
C LYS A 217 5.55 -15.90 -6.37
N SER A 218 6.18 -17.07 -6.38
CA SER A 218 5.47 -18.31 -6.04
C SER A 218 5.06 -18.32 -4.57
N LEU A 219 5.91 -17.79 -3.68
CA LEU A 219 5.60 -17.69 -2.26
C LEU A 219 4.41 -16.79 -1.97
N TYR A 220 4.31 -15.65 -2.64
CA TYR A 220 3.13 -14.77 -2.52
C TYR A 220 1.87 -15.51 -2.95
N LEU A 221 1.92 -16.29 -4.03
CA LEU A 221 0.78 -17.10 -4.49
C LEU A 221 0.44 -18.23 -3.50
N GLU A 222 1.46 -18.91 -2.95
CA GLU A 222 1.28 -19.95 -1.95
C GLU A 222 0.68 -19.39 -0.66
N LEU A 223 1.19 -18.27 -0.15
CA LEU A 223 0.65 -17.58 1.02
C LEU A 223 -0.80 -17.14 0.78
N LEU A 224 -1.10 -16.62 -0.41
CA LEU A 224 -2.47 -16.25 -0.77
C LEU A 224 -3.40 -17.46 -0.80
N ASN A 225 -2.94 -18.59 -1.34
CA ASN A 225 -3.69 -19.83 -1.34
C ASN A 225 -3.90 -20.36 0.09
N ASP A 226 -2.87 -20.31 0.95
CA ASP A 226 -2.99 -20.71 2.35
C ASP A 226 -4.03 -19.83 3.08
N ILE A 227 -3.94 -18.51 2.92
CA ILE A 227 -4.90 -17.56 3.51
C ILE A 227 -6.30 -17.75 2.93
N SER A 228 -6.43 -18.07 1.65
CA SER A 228 -7.75 -18.30 1.02
C SER A 228 -8.53 -19.47 1.63
N ALA A 229 -7.83 -20.40 2.28
CA ALA A 229 -8.44 -21.57 2.89
C ALA A 229 -9.05 -21.27 4.29
N VAL A 230 -8.86 -20.06 4.83
CA VAL A 230 -9.37 -19.72 6.16
C VAL A 230 -10.90 -19.60 6.16
N PRO A 231 -11.61 -19.97 7.24
CA PRO A 231 -13.06 -19.96 7.28
C PRO A 231 -13.71 -18.62 6.91
N GLU A 232 -13.07 -17.50 7.27
CA GLU A 232 -13.53 -16.14 6.99
C GLU A 232 -13.58 -15.82 5.47
N LEU A 233 -12.84 -16.55 4.65
CA LEU A 233 -12.79 -16.39 3.19
C LEU A 233 -13.45 -17.57 2.44
N CYS A 234 -13.58 -18.72 3.09
CA CYS A 234 -14.19 -19.94 2.56
C CYS A 234 -15.72 -19.89 2.59
N ILE A 235 -16.32 -18.99 1.81
CA ILE A 235 -17.78 -18.94 1.67
C ILE A 235 -18.17 -19.37 0.26
N SER A 236 -19.01 -20.41 0.16
CA SER A 236 -19.54 -20.90 -1.11
C SER A 236 -20.59 -19.93 -1.65
N TYR A 237 -20.32 -19.31 -2.80
CA TYR A 237 -21.25 -18.36 -3.41
C TYR A 237 -21.78 -18.84 -4.76
N PRO A 238 -23.11 -18.84 -4.96
CA PRO A 238 -23.67 -18.87 -6.30
C PRO A 238 -23.50 -17.47 -6.90
N LEU A 239 -22.37 -17.20 -7.56
CA LEU A 239 -22.26 -15.92 -8.27
C LEU A 239 -23.20 -15.88 -9.46
N VAL A 240 -24.06 -14.87 -9.42
CA VAL A 240 -25.01 -14.52 -10.50
C VAL A 240 -24.28 -13.90 -11.71
N LYS A 241 -23.06 -13.38 -11.54
CA LYS A 241 -22.23 -12.82 -12.62
C LYS A 241 -20.74 -13.13 -12.42
N GLU A 242 -20.12 -13.77 -13.40
CA GLU A 242 -18.67 -14.08 -13.43
C GLU A 242 -17.80 -12.86 -13.76
N GLN A 243 -18.39 -11.73 -14.12
CA GLN A 243 -17.66 -10.54 -14.57
C GLN A 243 -18.34 -9.25 -14.11
N ILE A 244 -17.50 -8.27 -13.76
CA ILE A 244 -17.92 -6.95 -13.31
C ILE A 244 -17.07 -5.88 -14.00
N ASN A 245 -17.72 -4.80 -14.45
CA ASN A 245 -17.03 -3.66 -15.08
C ASN A 245 -16.82 -2.55 -14.04
N VAL A 246 -15.57 -2.18 -13.78
CA VAL A 246 -15.18 -1.07 -12.88
C VAL A 246 -14.40 -0.05 -13.70
N ASP A 247 -15.09 1.00 -14.17
CA ASP A 247 -14.55 2.02 -15.09
C ASP A 247 -13.93 1.38 -16.35
N LYS A 248 -12.61 1.52 -16.58
CA LYS A 248 -11.87 0.90 -17.70
C LYS A 248 -11.30 -0.48 -17.37
N LYS A 249 -11.76 -1.14 -16.31
CA LYS A 249 -11.31 -2.48 -15.92
C LYS A 249 -12.47 -3.46 -15.93
N ILE A 250 -12.15 -4.68 -16.31
CA ILE A 250 -13.06 -5.82 -16.26
C ILE A 250 -12.52 -6.75 -15.17
N ILE A 251 -13.24 -6.91 -14.07
CA ILE A 251 -12.93 -7.89 -13.03
C ILE A 251 -13.67 -9.18 -13.37
N LYS A 252 -12.93 -10.24 -13.65
CA LYS A 252 -13.49 -11.58 -13.90
C LYS A 252 -13.27 -12.43 -12.65
N PHE A 253 -14.33 -12.97 -12.07
CA PHE A 253 -14.23 -13.91 -10.98
C PHE A 253 -14.07 -15.33 -11.51
N THR A 254 -13.12 -16.09 -10.96
CA THR A 254 -12.81 -17.45 -11.44
C THR A 254 -13.09 -18.50 -10.36
N LYS A 255 -13.69 -19.63 -10.77
CA LYS A 255 -13.84 -20.84 -9.93
C LYS A 255 -12.49 -21.48 -9.63
N ASP A 256 -11.48 -21.17 -10.43
CA ASP A 256 -10.12 -21.61 -10.20
C ASP A 256 -9.63 -21.10 -8.85
N LYS A 257 -9.21 -22.04 -7.99
CA LYS A 257 -8.56 -21.73 -6.71
C LYS A 257 -7.18 -21.15 -6.92
N ASN A 258 -6.56 -21.40 -8.08
CA ASN A 258 -5.26 -20.85 -8.42
C ASN A 258 -5.40 -19.36 -8.75
N TYR A 259 -4.74 -18.53 -7.94
CA TYR A 259 -4.67 -17.10 -8.18
C TYR A 259 -3.84 -16.80 -9.44
N ASN A 260 -4.53 -16.66 -10.58
CA ASN A 260 -3.93 -16.31 -11.85
C ASN A 260 -4.24 -14.86 -12.18
N VAL A 261 -3.38 -13.92 -11.74
CA VAL A 261 -3.55 -12.52 -12.19
C VAL A 261 -3.05 -12.37 -13.61
N ASN A 262 -3.95 -12.58 -14.55
CA ASN A 262 -3.68 -12.34 -15.95
C ASN A 262 -4.10 -10.91 -16.30
N PHE A 263 -3.17 -9.97 -16.16
CA PHE A 263 -3.37 -8.60 -16.61
C PHE A 263 -3.28 -8.54 -18.14
N LYS A 264 -4.31 -9.03 -18.82
CA LYS A 264 -4.46 -8.83 -20.27
C LYS A 264 -4.99 -7.42 -20.52
N GLU A 265 -4.25 -6.62 -21.27
CA GLU A 265 -4.80 -5.45 -21.94
C GLU A 265 -5.63 -5.94 -23.13
N LEU A 266 -6.93 -5.74 -23.08
CA LEU A 266 -7.83 -5.94 -24.21
C LEU A 266 -8.07 -4.59 -24.87
N SER A 267 -7.52 -4.42 -26.06
CA SER A 267 -7.99 -3.45 -27.03
C SER A 267 -9.25 -4.01 -27.68
N LEU A 268 -10.43 -3.72 -27.12
CA LEU A 268 -11.71 -4.07 -27.76
C LEU A 268 -12.00 -3.08 -28.90
N PRO A 269 -12.39 -3.57 -30.09
CA PRO A 269 -12.80 -2.73 -31.20
C PRO A 269 -14.26 -2.31 -30.97
N ILE A 270 -14.48 -1.35 -30.08
CA ILE A 270 -15.75 -0.63 -30.00
C ILE A 270 -15.44 0.82 -30.36
N ILE A 271 -16.28 1.41 -31.20
CA ILE A 271 -16.19 2.77 -31.76
C ILE A 271 -15.67 3.74 -30.68
N GLY A 272 -14.41 4.16 -30.83
CA GLY A 272 -13.63 4.85 -29.81
C GLY A 272 -12.72 3.91 -29.01
N LYS A 273 -11.45 3.76 -29.46
CA LYS A 273 -10.39 2.92 -28.83
C LYS A 273 -10.32 3.10 -27.30
N ARG A 274 -11.04 2.27 -26.53
CA ARG A 274 -10.88 2.17 -25.08
C ARG A 274 -10.17 0.86 -24.76
N THR A 275 -8.97 0.96 -24.20
CA THR A 275 -8.20 -0.17 -23.66
C THR A 275 -8.76 -0.57 -22.30
N TYR A 276 -9.13 -1.84 -22.14
CA TYR A 276 -9.53 -2.42 -20.87
C TYR A 276 -8.43 -3.32 -20.30
N SER A 277 -8.31 -3.40 -18.98
CA SER A 277 -7.50 -4.42 -18.32
C SER A 277 -8.43 -5.46 -17.70
N ILE A 278 -8.22 -6.74 -17.99
CA ILE A 278 -8.88 -7.83 -17.25
C ILE A 278 -8.07 -8.14 -16.00
N VAL A 279 -8.74 -8.26 -14.86
CA VAL A 279 -8.17 -8.80 -13.62
C VAL A 279 -8.99 -10.03 -13.25
N SER A 280 -8.33 -11.19 -13.21
CA SER A 280 -8.95 -12.43 -12.72
C SER A 280 -8.72 -12.56 -11.23
N ILE A 281 -9.81 -12.65 -10.46
CA ILE A 281 -9.77 -12.75 -9.00
C ILE A 281 -10.51 -14.03 -8.57
N PRO A 282 -9.93 -14.88 -7.71
CA PRO A 282 -10.63 -16.04 -7.16
C PRO A 282 -11.80 -15.66 -6.27
N TYR A 283 -12.77 -16.57 -6.16
CA TYR A 283 -14.00 -16.32 -5.41
C TYR A 283 -13.81 -16.07 -3.91
N TYR A 284 -12.77 -16.64 -3.30
CA TYR A 284 -12.48 -16.42 -1.88
C TYR A 284 -12.12 -14.96 -1.56
N TYR A 285 -11.84 -14.12 -2.56
CA TYR A 285 -11.56 -12.70 -2.37
C TYR A 285 -12.83 -11.86 -2.21
N ILE A 286 -13.99 -12.43 -2.51
CA ILE A 286 -15.28 -11.71 -2.45
C ILE A 286 -15.60 -11.20 -1.04
N PRO A 287 -15.47 -11.99 0.04
CA PRO A 287 -15.71 -11.49 1.39
C PRO A 287 -14.82 -10.28 1.72
N HIS A 288 -13.55 -10.32 1.30
CA HIS A 288 -12.62 -9.21 1.45
C HIS A 288 -13.10 -7.97 0.66
N LEU A 289 -13.47 -8.12 -0.62
CA LEU A 289 -14.00 -7.03 -1.46
C LEU A 289 -15.35 -6.50 -1.01
N ALA A 290 -16.18 -7.32 -0.36
CA ALA A 290 -17.51 -6.93 0.03
C ALA A 290 -17.53 -5.87 1.12
N GLY A 291 -16.49 -5.84 1.96
CA GLY A 291 -16.27 -4.74 2.90
C GLY A 291 -16.18 -3.37 2.23
N TYR A 292 -15.69 -3.33 0.99
CA TYR A 292 -15.54 -2.11 0.19
C TYR A 292 -16.84 -1.65 -0.47
N LEU A 293 -17.96 -2.35 -0.28
CA LEU A 293 -19.27 -2.01 -0.85
C LEU A 293 -20.04 -1.00 0.01
N THR A 294 -19.38 0.09 0.42
CA THR A 294 -19.97 1.17 1.20
C THR A 294 -20.70 2.18 0.29
N LYS A 295 -21.39 3.16 0.89
CA LYS A 295 -21.97 4.31 0.16
C LYS A 295 -20.96 5.45 -0.05
N GLY A 296 -19.78 5.38 0.57
CA GLY A 296 -18.76 6.41 0.53
C GLY A 296 -17.98 6.44 -0.78
N GLU A 297 -16.92 7.25 -0.82
CA GLU A 297 -16.13 7.46 -2.05
C GLU A 297 -15.48 6.18 -2.57
N VAL A 298 -15.01 5.31 -1.67
CA VAL A 298 -14.40 4.03 -2.04
C VAL A 298 -15.49 3.09 -2.56
N GLY A 299 -16.62 3.00 -1.86
CA GLY A 299 -17.71 2.12 -2.26
C GLY A 299 -18.46 2.50 -3.53
N LYS A 300 -18.44 3.78 -3.93
CA LYS A 300 -18.93 4.20 -5.25
C LYS A 300 -18.20 3.49 -6.40
N CYS A 301 -16.92 3.21 -6.25
CA CYS A 301 -16.12 2.49 -7.25
C CYS A 301 -16.52 1.01 -7.38
N PHE A 302 -17.18 0.46 -6.36
CA PHE A 302 -17.69 -0.91 -6.35
C PHE A 302 -19.21 -0.95 -6.43
N SER A 303 -19.85 0.12 -6.90
CA SER A 303 -21.30 0.13 -7.12
C SER A 303 -21.86 -1.04 -7.95
N PRO A 304 -21.13 -1.63 -8.92
CA PRO A 304 -21.60 -2.83 -9.63
C PRO A 304 -21.71 -4.09 -8.76
N LEU A 305 -21.07 -4.11 -7.61
CA LEU A 305 -21.05 -5.23 -6.66
C LEU A 305 -22.11 -5.10 -5.55
N LYS A 306 -22.92 -4.02 -5.54
CA LYS A 306 -23.92 -3.77 -4.47
C LYS A 306 -24.87 -4.94 -4.20
N ASN A 307 -25.18 -5.74 -5.23
CA ASN A 307 -26.05 -6.92 -5.12
C ASN A 307 -25.38 -8.10 -4.39
N ILE A 308 -24.04 -8.11 -4.26
CA ILE A 308 -23.32 -9.14 -3.49
C ILE A 308 -23.52 -8.89 -1.99
N ASN A 309 -23.62 -7.64 -1.57
CA ASN A 309 -23.65 -7.25 -0.15
C ASN A 309 -24.89 -7.78 0.59
N SER A 310 -26.02 -7.98 -0.10
CA SER A 310 -27.25 -8.52 0.48
C SER A 310 -27.21 -10.04 0.70
N ILE A 311 -26.20 -10.73 0.16
CA ILE A 311 -26.15 -12.20 0.09
C ILE A 311 -25.11 -12.79 1.07
N LEU A 312 -24.15 -11.98 1.54
CA LEU A 312 -23.12 -12.48 2.45
C LEU A 312 -23.63 -12.50 3.90
N PRO A 313 -23.39 -13.57 4.67
CA PRO A 313 -23.57 -13.52 6.11
C PRO A 313 -22.70 -12.40 6.71
N ILE A 314 -23.20 -11.76 7.77
CA ILE A 314 -22.38 -10.85 8.57
C ILE A 314 -21.57 -11.71 9.53
N ASP A 315 -20.26 -11.78 9.31
CA ASP A 315 -19.29 -12.38 10.23
C ASP A 315 -18.37 -11.30 10.82
N LYS A 316 -17.49 -11.72 11.75
CA LYS A 316 -16.54 -10.83 12.42
C LYS A 316 -15.62 -10.12 11.42
N TYR A 317 -15.18 -10.84 10.38
CA TYR A 317 -14.28 -10.29 9.37
C TYR A 317 -14.96 -9.20 8.53
N ARG A 318 -16.23 -9.37 8.18
CA ARG A 318 -17.01 -8.37 7.46
C ARG A 318 -17.26 -7.12 8.31
N GLU A 319 -17.57 -7.28 9.60
CA GLU A 319 -17.70 -6.14 10.51
C GLU A 319 -16.36 -5.39 10.68
N PHE A 320 -15.25 -6.12 10.78
CA PHE A 320 -13.92 -5.53 10.74
C PHE A 320 -13.71 -4.74 9.44
N GLN A 321 -14.03 -5.32 8.29
CA GLN A 321 -13.84 -4.67 7.00
C GLN A 321 -14.71 -3.41 6.86
N LYS A 322 -15.96 -3.41 7.34
CA LYS A 322 -16.80 -2.20 7.34
C LYS A 322 -16.15 -1.05 8.12
N LYS A 323 -15.69 -1.33 9.35
CA LYS A 323 -14.96 -0.35 10.17
C LYS A 323 -13.70 0.15 9.48
N ARG A 324 -12.98 -0.78 8.87
CA ARG A 324 -11.77 -0.48 8.09
C ARG A 324 -12.04 0.47 6.92
N ILE A 325 -13.05 0.21 6.12
CA ILE A 325 -13.35 1.07 4.97
C ILE A 325 -13.84 2.44 5.42
N THR A 326 -14.64 2.53 6.48
CA THR A 326 -15.00 3.83 7.06
C THR A 326 -13.76 4.61 7.47
N ALA A 327 -12.83 3.99 8.21
CA ALA A 327 -11.58 4.64 8.62
C ALA A 327 -10.73 5.11 7.43
N ILE A 328 -10.61 4.30 6.37
CA ILE A 328 -9.91 4.66 5.13
C ILE A 328 -10.62 5.81 4.40
N GLU A 329 -11.96 5.79 4.31
CA GLU A 329 -12.74 6.84 3.65
C GLU A 329 -12.64 8.18 4.38
N ASP A 330 -12.68 8.16 5.71
CA ASP A 330 -12.51 9.35 6.55
C ASP A 330 -11.10 9.92 6.40
N HIS A 331 -10.08 9.06 6.40
CA HIS A 331 -8.70 9.47 6.14
C HIS A 331 -8.51 10.08 4.75
N ILE A 332 -9.05 9.47 3.70
CA ILE A 332 -9.00 10.00 2.34
C ILE A 332 -9.70 11.37 2.27
N ARG A 333 -10.84 11.53 2.96
CA ARG A 333 -11.57 12.80 3.04
C ARG A 333 -10.72 13.88 3.72
N PHE A 334 -10.03 13.53 4.80
CA PHE A 334 -9.08 14.43 5.48
C PHE A 334 -7.96 14.88 4.54
N LEU A 335 -7.29 13.93 3.86
CA LEU A 335 -6.20 14.25 2.92
C LEU A 335 -6.68 15.15 1.77
N LYS A 336 -7.85 14.85 1.19
CA LYS A 336 -8.45 15.65 0.11
C LYS A 336 -8.77 17.07 0.56
N THR A 337 -9.38 17.21 1.73
CA THR A 337 -9.78 18.51 2.31
C THR A 337 -8.57 19.40 2.56
N ASN A 338 -7.43 18.82 2.91
CA ASN A 338 -6.18 19.54 3.17
C ASN A 338 -5.21 19.52 1.96
N HIS A 339 -5.63 19.02 0.80
CA HIS A 339 -4.82 18.91 -0.42
C HIS A 339 -3.49 18.13 -0.26
N ILE A 340 -3.49 17.06 0.53
CA ILE A 340 -2.31 16.26 0.91
C ILE A 340 -2.21 14.99 0.05
N TYR A 341 -2.00 15.16 -1.25
CA TYR A 341 -1.97 14.03 -2.18
C TYR A 341 -0.68 13.20 -2.12
N PHE A 342 0.40 13.76 -1.57
CA PHE A 342 1.69 13.07 -1.52
C PHE A 342 1.74 11.95 -0.47
N SER A 343 0.99 12.09 0.63
CA SER A 343 0.99 11.14 1.75
C SER A 343 0.39 9.77 1.41
N THR A 344 -0.30 9.63 0.27
CA THR A 344 -0.83 8.34 -0.20
C THR A 344 0.21 7.52 -0.97
N ARG A 345 1.40 8.10 -1.25
CA ARG A 345 2.43 7.47 -2.09
C ARG A 345 3.33 6.58 -1.25
N GLY A 346 3.25 5.27 -1.49
CA GLY A 346 4.18 4.28 -0.92
C GLY A 346 3.52 3.28 0.02
N TYR A 347 2.40 3.64 0.64
CA TYR A 347 1.69 2.75 1.54
C TYR A 347 0.71 1.84 0.78
N VAL A 348 1.08 0.56 0.73
CA VAL A 348 0.39 -0.49 -0.04
C VAL A 348 -1.07 -0.68 0.38
N CYS A 349 -1.39 -0.49 1.66
CA CYS A 349 -2.72 -0.72 2.23
C CYS A 349 -3.80 0.29 1.77
N PHE A 350 -3.41 1.44 1.22
CA PHE A 350 -4.37 2.41 0.67
C PHE A 350 -4.78 2.09 -0.77
N SER A 351 -4.09 1.16 -1.42
CA SER A 351 -4.23 1.00 -2.85
C SER A 351 -3.86 -0.41 -3.32
N PRO A 352 -4.75 -1.40 -3.14
CA PRO A 352 -4.63 -2.61 -3.94
C PRO A 352 -4.54 -2.20 -5.42
N PRO A 353 -3.81 -2.92 -6.29
CA PRO A 353 -3.62 -2.61 -7.71
C PRO A 353 -4.90 -2.22 -8.47
N ILE A 354 -6.03 -2.77 -8.04
CA ILE A 354 -7.38 -2.38 -8.49
C ILE A 354 -7.64 -0.88 -8.23
N TYR A 355 -7.32 -0.39 -7.03
CA TYR A 355 -7.46 0.97 -6.50
C TYR A 355 -6.32 1.92 -6.87
N LYS A 356 -5.13 1.42 -7.25
CA LYS A 356 -4.02 2.29 -7.70
C LYS A 356 -4.45 3.17 -8.85
N LYS A 357 -5.35 2.70 -9.72
CA LYS A 357 -6.00 3.53 -10.75
C LYS A 357 -7.25 4.26 -10.31
N VAL A 358 -7.90 3.94 -9.20
CA VAL A 358 -9.05 4.69 -8.63
C VAL A 358 -8.56 5.92 -7.86
N ILE A 359 -7.49 5.78 -7.08
CA ILE A 359 -6.80 6.90 -6.44
C ILE A 359 -6.01 7.70 -7.48
N LEU A 360 -5.32 7.05 -8.43
CA LEU A 360 -4.78 7.79 -9.59
C LEU A 360 -5.88 8.33 -10.51
N LEU A 361 -7.12 7.80 -10.51
CA LEU A 361 -8.26 8.44 -11.19
C LEU A 361 -8.71 9.67 -10.44
N ALA A 362 -8.74 9.63 -9.10
CA ALA A 362 -9.04 10.79 -8.28
C ALA A 362 -7.97 11.87 -8.51
N ASP A 363 -6.68 11.52 -8.53
CA ASP A 363 -5.58 12.42 -8.87
C ASP A 363 -5.62 12.87 -10.34
N TYR A 364 -6.00 12.00 -11.29
CA TYR A 364 -6.13 12.34 -12.72
C TYR A 364 -7.34 13.24 -12.98
N ILE A 365 -8.47 13.03 -12.30
CA ILE A 365 -9.66 13.88 -12.35
C ILE A 365 -9.34 15.24 -11.71
N LEU A 366 -8.58 15.27 -10.61
CA LEU A 366 -8.15 16.50 -9.95
C LEU A 366 -7.11 17.27 -10.76
N LEU A 367 -6.13 16.60 -11.38
CA LEU A 367 -5.16 17.20 -12.30
C LEU A 367 -5.86 17.74 -13.56
N LYS A 368 -6.87 17.04 -14.08
CA LYS A 368 -7.70 17.54 -15.19
C LYS A 368 -8.54 18.75 -14.75
N TYR A 369 -9.06 18.78 -13.53
CA TYR A 369 -9.80 19.92 -12.98
C TYR A 369 -8.89 21.14 -12.74
N ILE A 370 -7.64 20.96 -12.31
CA ILE A 370 -6.65 22.04 -12.19
C ILE A 370 -6.23 22.58 -13.57
N THR A 371 -6.14 21.70 -14.57
CA THR A 371 -5.80 22.12 -15.95
C THR A 371 -6.99 22.77 -16.66
N LEU A 372 -8.22 22.34 -16.37
CA LEU A 372 -9.46 22.94 -16.91
C LEU A 372 -9.84 24.24 -16.18
N SER A 373 -9.65 24.35 -14.87
CA SER A 373 -9.87 25.60 -14.13
C SER A 373 -8.86 26.68 -14.51
N ARG A 374 -7.61 26.32 -14.85
CA ARG A 374 -6.65 27.27 -15.45
C ARG A 374 -7.02 27.73 -16.87
N LYS A 375 -7.79 26.94 -17.62
CA LYS A 375 -8.29 27.31 -18.96
C LYS A 375 -9.62 28.08 -18.92
N VAL A 376 -10.41 27.92 -17.86
CA VAL A 376 -11.71 28.59 -17.69
C VAL A 376 -11.59 29.89 -16.87
N TYR A 377 -10.56 30.02 -16.03
CA TYR A 377 -10.29 31.24 -15.24
C TYR A 377 -9.01 31.98 -15.67
N GLY A 378 -8.37 31.57 -16.77
CA GLY A 378 -7.12 32.15 -17.28
C GLY A 378 -7.27 33.24 -18.34
N GLU A 379 -8.48 33.70 -18.66
CA GLU A 379 -8.71 34.73 -19.70
C GLU A 379 -9.47 35.97 -19.19
N GLN A 380 -9.55 36.22 -17.87
CA GLN A 380 -10.32 37.36 -17.35
C GLN A 380 -9.62 38.30 -16.37
N ASN A 381 -8.28 38.37 -16.29
CA ASN A 381 -7.62 39.40 -15.47
C ASN A 381 -6.27 39.88 -16.05
N GLU A 382 -6.25 40.27 -17.32
CA GLU A 382 -5.25 41.22 -17.85
C GLU A 382 -5.98 42.39 -18.53
N GLN A 383 -6.69 43.19 -17.74
CA GLN A 383 -7.02 44.58 -18.03
C GLN A 383 -7.70 45.15 -16.79
N ILE A 384 -6.91 45.80 -15.92
CA ILE A 384 -7.20 47.02 -15.16
C ILE A 384 -5.91 47.34 -14.39
N CYS A 385 -5.25 48.41 -14.85
CA CYS A 385 -4.15 49.20 -14.27
C CYS A 385 -2.90 48.49 -13.73
#